data_AF-A0A2M7V2Q7-F1
#
_entry.id   AF-A0A2M7V2Q7-F1
#
_cell.length_a   1.000
_cell.length_b   1.000
_cell.length_c   1.000
_cell.angle_alpha   90.00
_cell.angle_beta   90.00
_cell.angle_gamma   90.00
#
_symmetry.space_group_name_H-M   'P 1'
#
loop_
_entity.id
_entity.type
_entity.pdbx_description
1 polymer ?
#
loop_
_entity_poly.entity_id
_entity_poly.type
_entity_poly.pdbx_seq_one_letter_code
_entity_poly.pdbx_strand_id
1 'polypeptide(L)'
;LVSESRPEIMLAKWDEEVAMTVTYDNLKARGQRDLLTNTVKWKGNQEEVHAYPLEPAFGMEDGGFEIEIELLEPPQKNVFDFRIAGAEDLDFFYQPPLTEEYIAGETCIDIVCTNATTGEITRMRPENAVGSYAVYHKNKKDHIRGKKNYGTGKVMHIYRPLVIDANGNSVWGSLSYQNGKLSVTVPPEFLAIATYPVIVDPTFGYTTAGTAGTNTIKNTMVFAYASSTSDGTLDSISYYEGAVAGTKYSKLALYSSNSATDVNALIATTSEITVLNTDDNTLQTATFPATGPSITAGTNYFFAVVGSAAIGAHTIAYDNGTLSVASTLVNTYTNSP
;
A
#
# COMPACT_ATOMS: atom_id res chain seq x y z
N LEU A 1 21.17 -5.34 2.79
CA LEU A 1 22.64 -5.10 2.72
C LEU A 1 22.90 -3.62 2.49
N VAL A 2 24.00 -3.07 3.00
CA VAL A 2 24.34 -1.64 2.87
C VAL A 2 25.76 -1.50 2.30
N SER A 3 25.98 -0.59 1.35
CA SER A 3 27.31 -0.37 0.73
C SER A 3 28.24 0.47 1.61
N GLU A 4 29.55 0.15 1.57
CA GLU A 4 30.56 0.92 2.30
C GLU A 4 31.01 2.21 1.57
N SER A 5 30.74 2.38 0.27
CA SER A 5 31.36 3.45 -0.54
C SER A 5 30.39 4.49 -1.09
N ARG A 6 29.09 4.28 -0.89
CA ARG A 6 28.00 5.21 -1.24
C ARG A 6 26.73 4.83 -0.48
N PRO A 7 25.75 5.75 -0.37
CA PRO A 7 24.43 5.41 0.16
C PRO A 7 23.70 4.46 -0.79
N GLU A 8 23.70 3.18 -0.42
CA GLU A 8 23.05 2.13 -1.18
C GLU A 8 22.53 1.07 -0.21
N ILE A 9 21.26 0.72 -0.37
CA ILE A 9 20.56 -0.27 0.43
C ILE A 9 19.90 -1.30 -0.48
N MET A 10 19.90 -2.55 -0.04
CA MET A 10 19.17 -3.64 -0.70
C MET A 10 18.02 -4.08 0.19
N LEU A 11 16.80 -3.97 -0.35
CA LEU A 11 15.53 -4.40 0.22
C LEU A 11 15.14 -5.72 -0.41
N ALA A 12 14.77 -6.72 0.39
CA ALA A 12 14.49 -8.07 -0.10
C ALA A 12 13.22 -8.64 0.52
N LYS A 13 12.52 -9.51 -0.22
CA LYS A 13 11.31 -10.20 0.23
C LYS A 13 11.32 -11.68 -0.16
N TRP A 14 10.58 -12.49 0.60
CA TRP A 14 10.35 -13.90 0.35
C TRP A 14 11.62 -14.75 0.28
N ASP A 15 12.51 -14.62 1.26
CA ASP A 15 13.82 -15.30 1.30
C ASP A 15 14.72 -14.88 0.12
N GLU A 16 14.81 -13.58 -0.14
CA GLU A 16 15.62 -12.96 -1.22
C GLU A 16 15.23 -13.36 -2.65
N GLU A 17 14.08 -14.02 -2.81
CA GLU A 17 13.47 -14.32 -4.10
C GLU A 17 13.14 -13.07 -4.95
N VAL A 18 13.06 -11.92 -4.28
CA VAL A 18 12.90 -10.59 -4.87
C VAL A 18 13.81 -9.66 -4.08
N ALA A 19 14.64 -8.89 -4.80
CA ALA A 19 15.51 -7.89 -4.20
C ALA A 19 15.53 -6.63 -5.07
N MET A 20 15.45 -5.48 -4.41
CA MET A 20 15.53 -4.16 -5.02
C MET A 20 16.61 -3.36 -4.32
N THR A 21 17.48 -2.75 -5.11
CA THR A 21 18.53 -1.88 -4.59
C THR A 21 18.17 -0.42 -4.83
N VAL A 22 18.27 0.39 -3.78
CA VAL A 22 18.08 1.84 -3.80
C VAL A 22 19.43 2.50 -3.59
N THR A 23 19.82 3.41 -4.48
CA THR A 23 21.11 4.11 -4.40
C THR A 23 20.93 5.61 -4.54
N TYR A 24 21.50 6.40 -3.63
CA TYR A 24 21.64 7.85 -3.80
C TYR A 24 23.03 8.16 -4.40
N ASP A 25 23.08 8.48 -5.69
CA ASP A 25 24.36 8.60 -6.43
C ASP A 25 25.05 9.97 -6.25
N ASN A 26 24.38 10.98 -5.67
CA ASN A 26 24.94 12.33 -5.48
C ASN A 26 26.00 12.40 -4.37
N LEU A 27 26.00 11.44 -3.45
CA LEU A 27 26.98 11.38 -2.37
C LEU A 27 27.88 10.16 -2.51
N LYS A 28 29.20 10.40 -2.58
CA LYS A 28 30.24 9.36 -2.56
C LYS A 28 31.08 9.55 -1.32
N ALA A 29 30.73 8.85 -0.25
CA ALA A 29 31.46 8.86 1.00
C ALA A 29 31.58 7.45 1.55
N ARG A 30 32.48 7.24 2.51
CA ARG A 30 32.56 5.97 3.21
C ARG A 30 31.42 5.89 4.22
N GLY A 31 30.66 4.80 4.18
CA GLY A 31 29.63 4.50 5.17
C GLY A 31 30.26 4.24 6.53
N GLN A 32 29.76 4.92 7.55
CA GLN A 32 30.17 4.76 8.94
C GLN A 32 28.97 4.35 9.77
N ARG A 33 29.16 3.39 10.67
CA ARG A 33 28.14 2.97 11.63
C ARG A 33 28.61 3.35 13.02
N ASP A 34 27.79 4.08 13.75
CA ASP A 34 28.07 4.42 15.14
C ASP A 34 27.98 3.15 16.01
N LEU A 35 28.80 3.06 17.06
CA LEU A 35 28.74 1.93 17.99
C LEU A 35 27.34 1.82 18.59
N LEU A 36 26.80 0.60 18.61
CA LEU A 36 25.48 0.26 19.17
C LEU A 36 24.27 0.82 18.41
N THR A 37 24.45 1.34 17.18
CA THR A 37 23.32 1.76 16.33
C THR A 37 23.22 0.88 15.09
N ASN A 38 21.99 0.79 14.54
CA ASN A 38 21.74 0.17 13.24
C ASN A 38 21.80 1.19 12.09
N THR A 39 22.20 2.42 12.38
CA THR A 39 22.27 3.52 11.41
C THR A 39 23.62 3.53 10.71
N VAL A 40 23.59 3.53 9.39
CA VAL A 40 24.77 3.80 8.56
C VAL A 40 24.67 5.23 8.05
N LYS A 41 25.75 5.99 8.18
CA LYS A 41 25.85 7.38 7.78
C LYS A 41 26.91 7.56 6.70
N TRP A 42 26.59 8.33 5.68
CA TRP A 42 27.52 8.82 4.69
C TRP A 42 27.57 10.34 4.82
N LYS A 43 28.74 10.88 5.11
CA LYS A 43 28.91 12.32 5.37
C LYS A 43 29.55 13.01 4.18
N GLY A 44 28.82 13.96 3.58
CA GLY A 44 29.35 14.92 2.61
C GLY A 44 29.63 16.27 3.26
N ASN A 45 29.99 17.26 2.43
CA ASN A 45 30.22 18.62 2.92
C ASN A 45 28.93 19.42 3.09
N GLN A 46 27.92 19.16 2.25
CA GLN A 46 26.66 19.92 2.19
C GLN A 46 25.44 19.08 2.56
N GLU A 47 25.59 17.76 2.57
CA GLU A 47 24.53 16.79 2.86
C GLU A 47 25.12 15.56 3.54
N GLU A 48 24.33 14.92 4.38
CA GLU A 48 24.56 13.56 4.88
C GLU A 48 23.43 12.65 4.39
N VAL A 49 23.69 11.35 4.30
CA VAL A 49 22.65 10.34 4.10
C VAL A 49 22.70 9.36 5.25
N HIS A 50 21.54 9.06 5.83
CA HIS A 50 21.42 8.13 6.96
C HIS A 50 20.49 7.00 6.53
N ALA A 51 20.87 5.77 6.83
CA ALA A 51 20.13 4.58 6.48
C ALA A 51 19.94 3.69 7.71
N TYR A 52 18.71 3.35 8.05
CA TYR A 52 18.41 2.53 9.24
C TYR A 52 17.11 1.73 9.08
N PRO A 53 17.02 0.54 9.71
CA PRO A 53 15.77 -0.20 9.75
C PRO A 53 14.75 0.51 10.64
N LEU A 54 13.48 0.40 10.27
CA LEU A 54 12.35 0.82 11.09
C LEU A 54 11.71 -0.41 11.72
N GLU A 55 11.37 -0.29 13.00
CA GLU A 55 10.60 -1.32 13.71
C GLU A 55 9.17 -1.41 13.14
N PRO A 56 8.51 -2.58 13.28
CA PRO A 56 7.11 -2.74 12.95
C PRO A 56 6.22 -1.65 13.56
N ALA A 57 5.36 -1.07 12.72
CA ALA A 57 4.40 -0.04 13.11
C ALA A 57 3.09 -0.21 12.32
N PHE A 58 2.06 0.56 12.69
CA PHE A 58 0.80 0.57 11.94
C PHE A 58 1.04 0.94 10.47
N GLY A 59 0.58 0.09 9.54
CA GLY A 59 0.84 0.24 8.12
C GLY A 59 2.25 -0.15 7.68
N MET A 60 3.10 -0.66 8.58
CA MET A 60 4.42 -1.22 8.30
C MET A 60 4.61 -2.45 9.19
N GLU A 61 3.73 -3.43 9.03
CA GLU A 61 3.58 -4.52 10.01
C GLU A 61 4.83 -5.42 10.09
N ASP A 62 5.63 -5.44 9.02
CA ASP A 62 6.92 -6.15 8.96
C ASP A 62 8.11 -5.19 9.17
N GLY A 63 7.86 -3.97 9.63
CA GLY A 63 8.83 -2.89 9.73
C GLY A 63 9.08 -2.20 8.40
N GLY A 64 10.22 -1.52 8.32
CA GLY A 64 10.59 -0.77 7.13
C GLY A 64 12.06 -0.45 7.11
N PHE A 65 12.42 0.44 6.20
CA PHE A 65 13.76 0.94 6.08
C PHE A 65 13.71 2.41 5.67
N GLU A 66 14.53 3.21 6.33
CA GLU A 66 14.64 4.64 6.11
C GLU A 66 15.94 4.95 5.37
N ILE A 67 15.88 5.88 4.41
CA ILE A 67 17.06 6.42 3.71
C ILE A 67 16.90 7.93 3.53
N GLU A 68 17.13 8.65 4.62
CA GLU A 68 16.96 10.10 4.68
C GLU A 68 18.20 10.85 4.18
N ILE A 69 17.97 11.98 3.52
CA ILE A 69 19.00 12.96 3.16
C ILE A 69 18.90 14.13 4.14
N GLU A 70 19.96 14.37 4.91
CA GLU A 70 20.09 15.52 5.79
C GLU A 70 20.86 16.62 5.07
N LEU A 71 20.17 17.65 4.61
CA LEU A 71 20.76 18.82 3.99
C LEU A 71 21.33 19.72 5.09
N LEU A 72 22.63 19.99 5.07
CA LEU A 72 23.31 20.82 6.09
C LEU A 72 23.21 22.32 5.79
N GLU A 73 22.96 22.66 4.53
CA GLU A 73 22.81 24.03 4.03
C GLU A 73 21.88 24.06 2.80
N PRO A 74 21.42 25.24 2.34
CA PRO A 74 20.55 25.35 1.17
C PRO A 74 21.09 24.65 -0.08
N PRO A 75 20.36 23.66 -0.64
CA PRO A 75 20.84 22.92 -1.80
C PRO A 75 20.69 23.73 -3.09
N GLN A 76 21.49 23.39 -4.11
CA GLN A 76 21.38 24.00 -5.44
C GLN A 76 20.17 23.50 -6.24
N LYS A 77 19.54 22.42 -5.79
CA LYS A 77 18.41 21.74 -6.43
C LYS A 77 17.43 21.30 -5.35
N ASN A 78 16.17 21.17 -5.74
CA ASN A 78 15.10 20.67 -4.87
C ASN A 78 14.63 19.26 -5.26
N VAL A 79 15.38 18.57 -6.12
CA VAL A 79 15.08 17.21 -6.60
C VAL A 79 16.25 16.30 -6.26
N PHE A 80 15.94 15.20 -5.56
CA PHE A 80 16.88 14.22 -5.05
C PHE A 80 16.56 12.86 -5.69
N ASP A 81 17.48 12.39 -6.53
CA ASP A 81 17.28 11.20 -7.35
C ASP A 81 17.92 9.97 -6.71
N PHE A 82 17.13 8.91 -6.57
CA PHE A 82 17.56 7.58 -6.20
C PHE A 82 17.49 6.66 -7.41
N ARG A 83 18.58 5.95 -7.69
CA ARG A 83 18.62 4.88 -8.68
C ARG A 83 18.06 3.60 -8.08
N ILE A 84 17.14 2.98 -8.79
CA ILE A 84 16.49 1.71 -8.44
C ILE A 84 17.02 0.63 -9.39
N ALA A 85 17.50 -0.48 -8.83
CA ALA A 85 17.92 -1.67 -9.58
C ALA A 85 17.20 -2.92 -9.07
N GLY A 86 17.04 -3.95 -9.90
CA GLY A 86 16.29 -5.16 -9.53
C GLY A 86 14.76 -5.00 -9.59
N ALA A 87 14.29 -3.99 -10.33
CA ALA A 87 12.87 -3.63 -10.44
C ALA A 87 12.22 -4.13 -11.75
N GLU A 88 12.89 -4.98 -12.51
CA GLU A 88 12.43 -5.45 -13.83
C GLU A 88 11.12 -6.26 -13.72
N ASP A 89 10.96 -6.99 -12.62
CA ASP A 89 9.77 -7.80 -12.32
C ASP A 89 8.78 -7.13 -11.37
N LEU A 90 8.94 -5.81 -11.15
CA LEU A 90 8.10 -5.02 -10.23
C LEU A 90 7.23 -4.01 -10.98
N ASP A 91 6.02 -3.80 -10.49
CA ASP A 91 5.11 -2.73 -10.89
C ASP A 91 4.99 -1.72 -9.74
N PHE A 92 5.07 -0.43 -10.08
CA PHE A 92 4.98 0.70 -9.16
C PHE A 92 3.66 1.41 -9.40
N PHE A 93 2.70 1.24 -8.50
CA PHE A 93 1.40 1.88 -8.60
C PHE A 93 1.34 3.15 -7.76
N TYR A 94 1.19 4.28 -8.44
CA TYR A 94 1.00 5.57 -7.80
C TYR A 94 -0.34 5.61 -7.05
N GLN A 95 -0.32 6.16 -5.84
CA GLN A 95 -1.49 6.31 -4.98
C GLN A 95 -1.97 7.78 -5.02
N PRO A 96 -2.90 8.16 -5.92
CA PRO A 96 -3.37 9.55 -6.03
C PRO A 96 -4.12 10.03 -4.77
N PRO A 97 -4.44 11.32 -4.63
CA PRO A 97 -5.43 11.76 -3.65
C PRO A 97 -6.81 11.13 -3.93
N LEU A 98 -7.64 10.95 -2.89
CA LEU A 98 -8.99 10.38 -3.05
C LEU A 98 -9.91 11.23 -3.95
N THR A 99 -9.59 12.50 -4.14
CA THR A 99 -10.28 13.40 -5.07
C THR A 99 -10.19 12.94 -6.53
N GLU A 100 -9.16 12.18 -6.89
CA GLU A 100 -8.99 11.58 -8.22
C GLU A 100 -9.70 10.22 -8.36
N GLU A 101 -10.12 9.60 -7.25
CA GLU A 101 -10.88 8.34 -7.19
C GLU A 101 -12.39 8.61 -7.14
N TYR A 102 -12.94 9.23 -8.17
CA TYR A 102 -14.36 9.61 -8.19
C TYR A 102 -15.29 8.41 -8.06
N ILE A 103 -16.20 8.48 -7.07
CA ILE A 103 -17.35 7.59 -6.93
C ILE A 103 -18.62 8.44 -6.84
N ALA A 104 -19.63 8.08 -7.64
CA ALA A 104 -20.91 8.76 -7.64
C ALA A 104 -21.58 8.67 -6.25
N GLY A 105 -22.04 9.81 -5.73
CA GLY A 105 -22.69 9.89 -4.41
C GLY A 105 -21.75 10.21 -3.24
N GLU A 106 -20.46 10.44 -3.50
CA GLU A 106 -19.48 10.86 -2.49
C GLU A 106 -19.00 12.31 -2.69
N THR A 107 -18.54 12.93 -1.60
CA THR A 107 -17.73 14.15 -1.60
C THR A 107 -16.38 13.84 -0.97
N CYS A 108 -15.29 14.14 -1.68
CA CYS A 108 -13.93 13.78 -1.27
C CYS A 108 -13.03 15.00 -1.13
N ILE A 109 -12.12 14.93 -0.15
CA ILE A 109 -10.84 15.65 -0.08
C ILE A 109 -9.71 14.62 -0.20
N ASP A 110 -8.45 15.05 -0.21
CA ASP A 110 -7.30 14.19 -0.53
C ASP A 110 -7.23 12.88 0.28
N ILE A 111 -7.66 12.92 1.54
CA ILE A 111 -7.52 11.81 2.50
C ILE A 111 -8.85 11.23 3.00
N VAL A 112 -10.00 11.87 2.72
CA VAL A 112 -11.32 11.40 3.22
C VAL A 112 -12.41 11.61 2.18
N CYS A 113 -13.24 10.58 1.98
CA CYS A 113 -14.53 10.68 1.29
C CYS A 113 -15.69 10.51 2.27
N THR A 114 -16.77 11.22 2.01
CA THR A 114 -18.02 11.13 2.76
C THR A 114 -19.20 10.90 1.84
N ASN A 115 -20.22 10.20 2.33
CA ASN A 115 -21.49 10.09 1.62
C ASN A 115 -22.13 11.48 1.48
N ALA A 116 -22.46 11.89 0.25
CA ALA A 116 -22.95 13.24 -0.03
C ALA A 116 -24.31 13.55 0.63
N THR A 117 -25.07 12.54 1.03
CA THR A 117 -26.38 12.68 1.68
C THR A 117 -26.28 12.60 3.20
N THR A 118 -25.55 11.63 3.73
CA THR A 118 -25.50 11.37 5.19
C THR A 118 -24.33 12.06 5.88
N GLY A 119 -23.29 12.46 5.15
CA GLY A 119 -22.04 13.00 5.70
C GLY A 119 -21.17 11.96 6.40
N GLU A 120 -21.57 10.68 6.41
CA GLU A 120 -20.77 9.60 7.00
C GLU A 120 -19.49 9.37 6.18
N ILE A 121 -18.38 9.13 6.87
CA ILE A 121 -17.11 8.75 6.23
C ILE A 121 -17.30 7.42 5.54
N THR A 122 -16.98 7.38 4.24
CA THR A 122 -17.05 6.16 3.42
C THR A 122 -15.67 5.60 3.15
N ARG A 123 -14.67 6.48 2.94
CA ARG A 123 -13.29 6.10 2.66
C ARG A 123 -12.30 7.02 3.35
N MET A 124 -11.16 6.45 3.75
CA MET A 124 -10.06 7.20 4.34
C MET A 124 -8.72 6.68 3.83
N ARG A 125 -7.73 7.57 3.73
CA ARG A 125 -6.35 7.30 3.32
C ARG A 125 -5.38 8.01 4.28
N PRO A 126 -4.31 7.36 4.75
CA PRO A 126 -3.23 8.04 5.47
C PRO A 126 -2.59 9.12 4.60
N GLU A 127 -2.20 10.25 5.19
CA GLU A 127 -1.64 11.38 4.45
C GLU A 127 -0.31 11.04 3.75
N ASN A 128 0.54 10.24 4.40
CA ASN A 128 1.80 9.74 3.83
C ASN A 128 1.59 8.72 2.69
N ALA A 129 0.38 8.19 2.53
CA ALA A 129 0.02 7.31 1.41
C ALA A 129 -0.56 8.10 0.21
N VAL A 130 -0.86 9.39 0.35
CA VAL A 130 -1.21 10.23 -0.80
C VAL A 130 0.07 10.58 -1.56
N GLY A 131 0.14 10.28 -2.85
CA GLY A 131 1.33 10.52 -3.66
C GLY A 131 2.47 9.52 -3.44
N SER A 132 2.18 8.39 -2.81
CA SER A 132 3.11 7.28 -2.57
C SER A 132 3.12 6.26 -3.72
N TYR A 133 3.95 5.23 -3.61
CA TYR A 133 3.95 4.07 -4.51
C TYR A 133 3.74 2.76 -3.76
N ALA A 134 2.73 1.98 -4.17
CA ALA A 134 2.61 0.58 -3.79
C ALA A 134 3.34 -0.29 -4.82
N VAL A 135 4.28 -1.13 -4.37
CA VAL A 135 5.15 -1.91 -5.26
C VAL A 135 4.76 -3.38 -5.21
N TYR A 136 4.41 -3.96 -6.35
CA TYR A 136 3.96 -5.34 -6.48
C TYR A 136 4.87 -6.12 -7.42
N HIS A 137 4.97 -7.43 -7.21
CA HIS A 137 5.61 -8.31 -8.16
C HIS A 137 4.65 -8.66 -9.30
N LYS A 138 5.12 -8.63 -10.56
CA LYS A 138 4.32 -8.92 -11.76
C LYS A 138 3.64 -10.30 -11.73
N ASN A 139 4.43 -11.32 -11.36
CA ASN A 139 4.03 -12.73 -11.42
C ASN A 139 3.89 -13.48 -10.07
N LYS A 140 4.59 -13.06 -9.00
CA LYS A 140 4.57 -13.73 -7.70
C LYS A 140 3.46 -13.15 -6.83
N LYS A 141 2.33 -13.84 -6.83
CA LYS A 141 1.10 -13.52 -6.10
C LYS A 141 0.33 -14.81 -5.82
N ASP A 142 -0.74 -14.68 -5.06
CA ASP A 142 -1.66 -15.75 -4.68
C ASP A 142 -1.03 -16.81 -3.75
N HIS A 143 -1.87 -17.73 -3.28
CA HIS A 143 -1.47 -18.89 -2.50
C HIS A 143 -1.94 -20.16 -3.19
N ILE A 144 -1.00 -20.88 -3.80
CA ILE A 144 -1.25 -22.21 -4.36
C ILE A 144 -0.93 -23.24 -3.28
N ARG A 145 -1.88 -24.14 -2.99
CA ARG A 145 -1.73 -25.17 -1.95
C ARG A 145 -0.44 -25.97 -2.14
N GLY A 146 0.35 -26.07 -1.08
CA GLY A 146 1.64 -26.75 -1.10
C GLY A 146 2.79 -25.95 -1.72
N LYS A 147 2.58 -24.68 -2.07
CA LYS A 147 3.63 -23.73 -2.49
C LYS A 147 3.73 -22.57 -1.49
N LYS A 148 4.76 -21.73 -1.65
CA LYS A 148 4.92 -20.48 -0.89
C LYS A 148 3.69 -19.57 -1.09
N ASN A 149 3.22 -18.96 -0.01
CA ASN A 149 2.13 -17.99 -0.04
C ASN A 149 2.71 -16.61 -0.34
N TYR A 150 2.45 -16.07 -1.55
CA TYR A 150 2.88 -14.74 -1.94
C TYR A 150 1.84 -13.65 -1.60
N GLY A 151 0.71 -14.04 -1.00
CA GLY A 151 -0.38 -13.13 -0.64
C GLY A 151 -0.91 -12.39 -1.87
N THR A 152 -1.04 -11.07 -1.76
CA THR A 152 -1.46 -10.20 -2.87
C THR A 152 -0.33 -9.90 -3.88
N GLY A 153 0.89 -10.37 -3.61
CA GLY A 153 2.07 -10.04 -4.40
C GLY A 153 2.70 -8.68 -4.08
N LYS A 154 2.21 -7.97 -3.06
CA LYS A 154 2.81 -6.70 -2.60
C LYS A 154 4.20 -6.95 -2.04
N VAL A 155 5.19 -6.27 -2.59
CA VAL A 155 6.59 -6.36 -2.15
C VAL A 155 6.84 -5.34 -1.04
N MET A 156 6.53 -4.08 -1.29
CA MET A 156 6.75 -2.98 -0.34
C MET A 156 5.86 -1.79 -0.66
N HIS A 157 5.93 -0.77 0.18
CA HIS A 157 5.34 0.54 -0.04
C HIS A 157 6.42 1.62 0.10
N ILE A 158 6.45 2.58 -0.82
CA ILE A 158 7.34 3.73 -0.77
C ILE A 158 6.49 4.94 -0.42
N TYR A 159 6.55 5.38 0.83
CA TYR A 159 5.69 6.44 1.35
C TYR A 159 6.10 7.81 0.82
N ARG A 160 5.11 8.71 0.74
CA ARG A 160 5.33 10.11 0.39
C ARG A 160 6.30 10.73 1.40
N PRO A 161 7.33 11.45 0.94
CA PRO A 161 8.37 11.93 1.83
C PRO A 161 7.89 13.11 2.66
N LEU A 162 8.11 13.03 3.97
CA LEU A 162 7.94 14.17 4.87
C LEU A 162 9.27 14.91 4.97
N VAL A 163 9.25 16.21 4.71
CA VAL A 163 10.44 17.06 4.79
C VAL A 163 10.34 17.90 6.03
N ILE A 164 11.36 17.89 6.88
CA ILE A 164 11.34 18.54 8.20
C ILE A 164 12.59 19.43 8.35
N ASP A 165 12.40 20.69 8.76
CA ASP A 165 13.51 21.60 9.06
C ASP A 165 13.96 21.50 10.53
N ALA A 166 15.08 22.16 10.88
CA ALA A 166 15.64 22.12 12.23
C ALA A 166 14.74 22.72 13.33
N ASN A 167 13.73 23.50 12.96
CA ASN A 167 12.73 24.03 13.88
C ASN A 167 11.50 23.10 14.00
N GLY A 168 11.46 22.00 13.25
CA GLY A 168 10.34 21.07 13.20
C GLY A 168 9.21 21.51 12.27
N ASN A 169 9.41 22.54 11.43
CA ASN A 169 8.46 22.86 10.37
C ASN A 169 8.51 21.77 9.32
N SER A 170 7.34 21.33 8.84
CA SER A 170 7.27 20.23 7.88
C SER A 170 6.47 20.56 6.63
N VAL A 171 6.86 19.96 5.52
CA VAL A 171 6.09 19.95 4.28
C VAL A 171 6.19 18.58 3.62
N TRP A 172 5.17 18.20 2.86
CA TRP A 172 5.25 16.99 2.06
C TRP A 172 6.02 17.24 0.76
N GLY A 173 7.01 16.40 0.48
CA GLY A 173 7.58 16.28 -0.85
C GLY A 173 6.67 15.51 -1.82
N SER A 174 7.12 15.35 -3.06
CA SER A 174 6.46 14.50 -4.05
C SER A 174 7.41 13.43 -4.58
N LEU A 175 6.84 12.27 -4.90
CA LEU A 175 7.55 11.16 -5.53
C LEU A 175 7.23 11.07 -7.01
N SER A 176 8.22 10.66 -7.79
CA SER A 176 8.03 10.24 -9.18
C SER A 176 8.96 9.07 -9.47
N TYR A 177 8.42 7.97 -9.98
CA TYR A 177 9.20 6.83 -10.44
C TYR A 177 9.11 6.67 -11.95
N GLN A 178 10.25 6.78 -12.64
CA GLN A 178 10.34 6.59 -14.09
C GLN A 178 11.68 5.95 -14.46
N ASN A 179 11.64 4.88 -15.28
CA ASN A 179 12.83 4.23 -15.86
C ASN A 179 13.94 3.88 -14.85
N GLY A 180 13.58 3.25 -13.73
CA GLY A 180 14.55 2.87 -12.69
C GLY A 180 15.09 4.04 -11.87
N LYS A 181 14.42 5.20 -11.91
CA LYS A 181 14.77 6.38 -11.12
C LYS A 181 13.58 6.82 -10.27
N LEU A 182 13.77 6.85 -8.95
CA LEU A 182 12.84 7.41 -7.98
C LEU A 182 13.32 8.82 -7.61
N SER A 183 12.52 9.83 -7.94
CA SER A 183 12.83 11.23 -7.65
C SER A 183 11.99 11.72 -6.48
N VAL A 184 12.64 12.28 -5.46
CA VAL A 184 12.01 13.02 -4.36
C VAL A 184 12.13 14.51 -4.66
N THR A 185 11.00 15.21 -4.76
CA THR A 185 10.98 16.67 -4.97
C THR A 185 10.48 17.39 -3.73
N VAL A 186 11.27 18.34 -3.24
CA VAL A 186 10.91 19.21 -2.12
C VAL A 186 10.34 20.53 -2.69
N PRO A 187 9.27 21.09 -2.10
CA PRO A 187 8.79 22.40 -2.51
C PRO A 187 9.88 23.48 -2.37
N PRO A 188 10.23 24.22 -3.45
CA PRO A 188 11.35 25.16 -3.43
C PRO A 188 11.12 26.33 -2.45
N GLU A 189 9.87 26.74 -2.26
CA GLU A 189 9.49 27.77 -1.29
C GLU A 189 9.77 27.35 0.16
N PHE A 190 9.69 26.06 0.48
CA PHE A 190 10.04 25.54 1.80
C PHE A 190 11.55 25.63 2.01
N LEU A 191 12.35 25.14 1.06
CA LEU A 191 13.82 25.20 1.14
C LEU A 191 14.38 26.62 1.25
N ALA A 192 13.67 27.61 0.69
CA ALA A 192 14.06 29.01 0.71
C ALA A 192 13.90 29.67 2.10
N ILE A 193 12.98 29.17 2.94
CA ILE A 193 12.68 29.72 4.27
C ILE A 193 13.07 28.77 5.43
N ALA A 194 13.43 27.53 5.12
CA ALA A 194 13.75 26.49 6.09
C ALA A 194 14.98 26.84 6.94
N THR A 195 14.97 26.36 8.18
CA THR A 195 16.17 26.37 9.04
C THR A 195 16.90 25.04 8.90
N TYR A 196 18.19 25.09 8.58
CA TYR A 196 18.99 23.87 8.35
C TYR A 196 19.60 23.33 9.66
N PRO A 197 19.77 22.00 9.80
CA PRO A 197 19.58 20.99 8.76
C PRO A 197 18.12 20.72 8.37
N VAL A 198 17.90 20.29 7.12
CA VAL A 198 16.60 19.85 6.60
C VAL A 198 16.68 18.37 6.27
N ILE A 199 15.78 17.57 6.83
CA ILE A 199 15.67 16.13 6.59
C ILE A 199 14.68 15.90 5.44
N VAL A 200 15.10 15.14 4.43
CA VAL A 200 14.28 14.67 3.31
C VAL A 200 14.19 13.14 3.40
N ASP A 201 13.04 12.63 3.82
CA ASP A 201 12.83 11.24 4.23
C ASP A 201 11.88 10.53 3.25
N PRO A 202 12.38 9.67 2.33
CA PRO A 202 11.56 8.64 1.71
C PRO A 202 11.60 7.32 2.50
N THR A 203 10.53 7.03 3.24
CA THR A 203 10.36 5.73 3.91
C THR A 203 10.00 4.58 2.97
N PHE A 204 10.71 3.45 3.07
CA PHE A 204 10.41 2.18 2.40
C PHE A 204 9.83 1.18 3.41
N GLY A 205 8.50 1.06 3.46
CA GLY A 205 7.80 0.17 4.39
C GLY A 205 7.57 -1.24 3.82
N TYR A 206 7.72 -2.25 4.67
CA TYR A 206 7.23 -3.60 4.38
C TYR A 206 5.82 -3.73 4.92
N THR A 207 4.86 -3.83 3.99
CA THR A 207 3.45 -3.89 4.31
C THR A 207 2.86 -5.09 3.58
N THR A 208 2.08 -5.91 4.27
CA THR A 208 1.36 -7.03 3.63
C THR A 208 -0.07 -6.64 3.26
N ALA A 209 -0.63 -5.64 3.94
CA ALA A 209 -1.94 -5.06 3.68
C ALA A 209 -1.90 -3.93 2.63
N GLY A 210 -3.07 -3.60 2.09
CA GLY A 210 -3.29 -2.33 1.40
C GLY A 210 -3.15 -1.18 2.39
N THR A 211 -2.29 -0.23 2.11
CA THR A 211 -1.99 0.90 3.02
C THR A 211 -2.40 2.24 2.42
N ALA A 212 -2.83 2.24 1.16
CA ALA A 212 -3.39 3.43 0.55
C ALA A 212 -4.71 3.81 1.19
N GLY A 213 -5.65 2.91 1.47
CA GLY A 213 -6.90 3.37 2.09
C GLY A 213 -7.79 2.29 2.64
N THR A 214 -8.90 2.73 3.22
CA THR A 214 -9.96 1.87 3.75
C THR A 214 -11.30 2.20 3.13
N ASN A 215 -12.10 1.17 2.84
CA ASN A 215 -13.51 1.30 2.45
C ASN A 215 -14.41 0.84 3.60
N THR A 216 -15.42 1.64 3.94
CA THR A 216 -16.42 1.22 4.93
C THR A 216 -17.41 0.22 4.32
N ILE A 217 -17.52 -0.98 4.92
CA ILE A 217 -18.49 -2.00 4.51
C ILE A 217 -19.65 -2.12 5.51
N LYS A 218 -20.79 -1.47 5.23
CA LYS A 218 -21.98 -1.51 6.11
C LYS A 218 -23.23 -1.65 5.26
N ASN A 219 -23.73 -2.88 5.12
CA ASN A 219 -24.75 -3.22 4.12
C ASN A 219 -24.34 -2.80 2.69
N THR A 220 -23.04 -2.83 2.43
CA THR A 220 -22.44 -2.49 1.14
C THR A 220 -21.55 -3.63 0.68
N MET A 221 -21.47 -3.81 -0.64
CA MET A 221 -20.53 -4.73 -1.26
C MET A 221 -19.39 -3.93 -1.89
N VAL A 222 -18.15 -4.34 -1.61
CA VAL A 222 -16.95 -3.78 -2.23
C VAL A 222 -16.36 -4.85 -3.14
N PHE A 223 -16.02 -4.49 -4.38
CA PHE A 223 -15.51 -5.42 -5.38
C PHE A 223 -14.05 -5.14 -5.70
N ALA A 224 -13.29 -6.21 -5.91
CA ALA A 224 -11.97 -6.17 -6.54
C ALA A 224 -12.02 -6.97 -7.85
N TYR A 225 -11.58 -6.35 -8.94
CA TYR A 225 -11.48 -6.98 -10.25
C TYR A 225 -10.13 -7.66 -10.43
N ALA A 226 -10.10 -8.92 -10.88
CA ALA A 226 -8.86 -9.61 -11.21
C ALA A 226 -9.03 -10.64 -12.34
N SER A 227 -7.96 -10.84 -13.11
CA SER A 227 -7.84 -11.95 -14.07
C SER A 227 -7.12 -13.14 -13.43
N SER A 228 -7.67 -14.34 -13.58
CA SER A 228 -6.98 -15.56 -13.14
C SER A 228 -5.74 -15.81 -13.99
N THR A 229 -4.64 -16.20 -13.36
CA THR A 229 -3.37 -16.54 -14.04
C THR A 229 -3.25 -18.02 -14.41
N SER A 230 -4.11 -18.87 -13.85
CA SER A 230 -4.08 -20.32 -14.08
C SER A 230 -5.47 -20.94 -13.93
N ASP A 231 -5.68 -22.09 -14.56
CA ASP A 231 -6.85 -22.92 -14.28
C ASP A 231 -6.74 -23.50 -12.86
N GLY A 232 -7.87 -23.64 -12.17
CA GLY A 232 -7.87 -24.22 -10.83
C GLY A 232 -9.23 -24.26 -10.17
N THR A 233 -9.24 -24.64 -8.91
CA THR A 233 -10.41 -24.62 -8.04
C THR A 233 -10.07 -23.76 -6.83
N LEU A 234 -10.90 -22.77 -6.53
CA LEU A 234 -10.67 -21.89 -5.38
C LEU A 234 -11.07 -22.58 -4.09
N ASP A 235 -10.18 -22.64 -3.11
CA ASP A 235 -10.51 -23.14 -1.75
C ASP A 235 -11.02 -22.02 -0.83
N SER A 236 -10.52 -20.79 -1.02
CA SER A 236 -10.82 -19.64 -0.17
C SER A 236 -10.50 -18.32 -0.86
N ILE A 237 -11.02 -17.21 -0.31
CA ILE A 237 -10.64 -15.85 -0.66
C ILE A 237 -10.08 -15.18 0.60
N SER A 238 -8.98 -14.43 0.47
CA SER A 238 -8.39 -13.69 1.59
C SER A 238 -8.34 -12.19 1.31
N TYR A 239 -8.46 -11.38 2.35
CA TYR A 239 -8.55 -9.92 2.29
C TYR A 239 -8.23 -9.30 3.66
N TYR A 240 -7.92 -8.01 3.70
CA TYR A 240 -7.65 -7.31 4.96
C TYR A 240 -8.89 -6.55 5.43
N GLU A 241 -9.41 -6.94 6.59
CA GLU A 241 -10.58 -6.31 7.22
C GLU A 241 -10.28 -5.88 8.65
N GLY A 242 -10.75 -4.70 9.01
CA GLY A 242 -10.79 -4.17 10.38
C GLY A 242 -12.22 -4.04 10.84
N ALA A 243 -12.45 -4.28 12.13
CA ALA A 243 -13.77 -4.19 12.74
C ALA A 243 -13.70 -3.30 13.96
N VAL A 244 -14.31 -2.10 13.89
CA VAL A 244 -14.38 -1.19 15.02
C VAL A 244 -15.62 -1.50 15.84
N ALA A 245 -15.38 -1.83 17.12
CA ALA A 245 -16.35 -2.01 18.21
C ALA A 245 -17.41 -3.10 17.99
N GLY A 246 -17.32 -4.21 18.72
CA GLY A 246 -18.30 -5.30 18.70
C GLY A 246 -18.09 -6.29 17.55
N THR A 247 -18.69 -7.48 17.68
CA THR A 247 -18.55 -8.58 16.73
C THR A 247 -19.15 -8.22 15.37
N LYS A 248 -18.39 -8.48 14.31
CA LYS A 248 -18.76 -8.19 12.93
C LYS A 248 -18.81 -9.48 12.11
N TYR A 249 -19.60 -9.44 11.04
CA TYR A 249 -19.74 -10.56 10.12
C TYR A 249 -19.53 -10.10 8.69
N SER A 250 -18.81 -10.91 7.93
CA SER A 250 -18.53 -10.65 6.53
C SER A 250 -18.58 -11.95 5.72
N LYS A 251 -18.94 -11.80 4.45
CA LYS A 251 -19.06 -12.91 3.51
C LYS A 251 -18.49 -12.50 2.18
N LEU A 252 -17.82 -13.43 1.50
CA LEU A 252 -17.22 -13.18 0.20
C LEU A 252 -17.98 -13.88 -0.90
N ALA A 253 -17.97 -13.27 -2.08
CA ALA A 253 -18.64 -13.75 -3.26
C ALA A 253 -17.73 -13.59 -4.49
N LEU A 254 -17.82 -14.56 -5.39
CA LEU A 254 -17.15 -14.53 -6.68
C LEU A 254 -18.19 -14.28 -7.77
N TYR A 255 -17.95 -13.30 -8.62
CA TYR A 255 -18.79 -12.99 -9.78
C TYR A 255 -17.99 -13.16 -11.07
N SER A 256 -18.66 -13.59 -12.14
CA SER A 256 -18.09 -13.54 -13.48
C SER A 256 -18.01 -12.10 -13.98
N SER A 257 -17.10 -11.86 -14.92
CA SER A 257 -16.95 -10.56 -15.52
C SER A 257 -16.44 -10.64 -16.96
N ASN A 258 -16.96 -9.74 -17.80
CA ASN A 258 -16.45 -9.52 -19.16
C ASN A 258 -15.53 -8.29 -19.25
N SER A 259 -15.54 -7.41 -18.25
CA SER A 259 -14.74 -6.18 -18.22
C SER A 259 -14.59 -5.62 -16.80
N ALA A 260 -13.62 -4.75 -16.58
CA ALA A 260 -13.37 -4.11 -15.28
C ALA A 260 -14.52 -3.25 -14.72
N THR A 261 -15.64 -3.12 -15.45
CA THR A 261 -16.81 -2.33 -15.03
C THR A 261 -18.12 -3.12 -15.09
N ASP A 262 -18.09 -4.41 -15.42
CA ASP A 262 -19.29 -5.21 -15.67
C ASP A 262 -19.35 -6.45 -14.77
N VAL A 263 -20.03 -6.31 -13.63
CA VAL A 263 -20.31 -7.40 -12.69
C VAL A 263 -21.47 -8.23 -13.25
N ASN A 264 -21.18 -9.46 -13.67
CA ASN A 264 -22.15 -10.34 -14.30
C ASN A 264 -22.79 -11.30 -13.26
N ALA A 265 -22.62 -12.61 -13.43
CA ALA A 265 -23.33 -13.61 -12.65
C ALA A 265 -22.57 -13.97 -11.36
N LEU A 266 -23.31 -14.14 -10.25
CA LEU A 266 -22.77 -14.74 -9.03
C LEU A 266 -22.38 -16.20 -9.33
N ILE A 267 -21.12 -16.54 -9.11
CA ILE A 267 -20.57 -17.89 -9.30
C ILE A 267 -20.65 -18.68 -8.00
N ALA A 268 -20.18 -18.09 -6.89
CA ALA A 268 -20.10 -18.77 -5.60
C ALA A 268 -20.03 -17.79 -4.44
N THR A 269 -20.32 -18.27 -3.23
CA THR A 269 -20.13 -17.53 -1.99
C THR A 269 -19.39 -18.38 -0.96
N THR A 270 -18.57 -17.76 -0.13
CA THR A 270 -17.88 -18.42 1.00
C THR A 270 -18.85 -18.67 2.16
N SER A 271 -18.39 -19.41 3.17
CA SER A 271 -18.98 -19.35 4.51
C SER A 271 -18.85 -17.92 5.05
N GLU A 272 -19.80 -17.51 5.89
CA GLU A 272 -19.69 -16.27 6.65
C GLU A 272 -18.53 -16.40 7.65
N ILE A 273 -17.77 -15.33 7.83
CA ILE A 273 -16.71 -15.25 8.82
C ILE A 273 -17.09 -14.24 9.92
N THR A 274 -16.62 -14.51 11.13
CA THR A 274 -16.74 -13.60 12.25
C THR A 274 -15.44 -12.80 12.38
N VAL A 275 -15.52 -11.48 12.24
CA VAL A 275 -14.41 -10.56 12.44
C VAL A 275 -14.52 -10.01 13.85
N LEU A 276 -13.53 -10.36 14.68
CA LEU A 276 -13.44 -9.86 16.04
C LEU A 276 -12.93 -8.43 16.03
N ASN A 277 -13.24 -7.67 17.09
CA ASN A 277 -12.78 -6.30 17.22
C ASN A 277 -11.25 -6.25 17.13
N THR A 278 -10.75 -5.65 16.07
CA THR A 278 -9.34 -5.38 15.86
C THR A 278 -9.23 -3.90 15.63
N ASP A 279 -8.33 -3.25 16.37
CA ASP A 279 -8.04 -1.83 16.16
C ASP A 279 -7.45 -1.59 14.75
N ASP A 280 -6.96 -2.67 14.10
CA ASP A 280 -6.31 -2.66 12.79
C ASP A 280 -6.95 -3.64 11.78
N ASN A 281 -6.68 -3.42 10.49
CA ASN A 281 -7.04 -4.38 9.46
C ASN A 281 -6.16 -5.63 9.56
N THR A 282 -6.79 -6.80 9.67
CA THR A 282 -6.08 -8.08 9.76
C THR A 282 -6.43 -8.97 8.57
N LEU A 283 -5.51 -9.86 8.18
CA LEU A 283 -5.77 -10.81 7.10
C LEU A 283 -6.87 -11.78 7.52
N GLN A 284 -8.01 -11.71 6.84
CA GLN A 284 -9.12 -12.62 6.94
C GLN A 284 -9.09 -13.61 5.77
N THR A 285 -9.47 -14.86 6.03
CA THR A 285 -9.61 -15.89 4.99
C THR A 285 -10.98 -16.55 5.11
N ALA A 286 -11.83 -16.36 4.10
CA ALA A 286 -13.14 -17.00 4.02
C ALA A 286 -13.08 -18.19 3.06
N THR A 287 -13.50 -19.36 3.54
CA THR A 287 -13.45 -20.63 2.80
C THR A 287 -14.77 -20.92 2.10
N PHE A 288 -14.72 -21.58 0.94
CA PHE A 288 -15.94 -22.12 0.33
C PHE A 288 -16.47 -23.32 1.14
N PRO A 289 -17.80 -23.42 1.38
CA PRO A 289 -18.38 -24.48 2.22
C PRO A 289 -18.40 -25.87 1.56
N ALA A 290 -18.20 -25.94 0.24
CA ALA A 290 -18.09 -27.17 -0.54
C ALA A 290 -16.81 -27.10 -1.40
N THR A 291 -16.60 -28.06 -2.32
CA THR A 291 -15.60 -27.90 -3.39
C THR A 291 -15.86 -26.55 -4.06
N GLY A 292 -14.90 -25.64 -3.97
CA GLY A 292 -15.13 -24.27 -4.43
C GLY A 292 -15.21 -24.17 -5.95
N PRO A 293 -15.44 -22.96 -6.47
CA PRO A 293 -15.66 -22.77 -7.89
C PRO A 293 -14.38 -23.02 -8.70
N SER A 294 -14.55 -23.59 -9.88
CA SER A 294 -13.48 -23.63 -10.87
C SER A 294 -13.26 -22.24 -11.47
N ILE A 295 -11.99 -21.89 -11.65
CA ILE A 295 -11.53 -20.68 -12.32
C ILE A 295 -10.71 -21.07 -13.54
N THR A 296 -10.77 -20.23 -14.57
CA THR A 296 -10.10 -20.46 -15.86
C THR A 296 -9.04 -19.39 -16.08
N ALA A 297 -7.85 -19.79 -16.52
CA ALA A 297 -6.75 -18.90 -16.87
C ALA A 297 -7.20 -17.84 -17.90
N GLY A 298 -6.80 -16.59 -17.69
CA GLY A 298 -7.15 -15.46 -18.54
C GLY A 298 -8.59 -14.98 -18.42
N THR A 299 -9.42 -15.61 -17.56
CA THR A 299 -10.79 -15.15 -17.30
C THR A 299 -10.82 -14.11 -16.20
N ASN A 300 -11.70 -13.12 -16.35
CA ASN A 300 -11.88 -12.03 -15.41
C ASN A 300 -12.98 -12.33 -14.40
N TYR A 301 -12.74 -11.96 -13.16
CA TYR A 301 -13.64 -12.16 -12.04
C TYR A 301 -13.70 -10.92 -11.17
N PHE A 302 -14.84 -10.76 -10.50
CA PHE A 302 -14.97 -9.85 -9.37
C PHE A 302 -15.03 -10.64 -8.07
N PHE A 303 -14.18 -10.23 -7.12
CA PHE A 303 -14.20 -10.69 -5.75
C PHE A 303 -14.92 -9.65 -4.92
N ALA A 304 -16.08 -9.99 -4.37
CA ALA A 304 -16.86 -9.11 -3.53
C ALA A 304 -16.70 -9.46 -2.07
N VAL A 305 -16.62 -8.44 -1.21
CA VAL A 305 -16.79 -8.58 0.23
C VAL A 305 -18.06 -7.84 0.63
N VAL A 306 -18.89 -8.50 1.42
CA VAL A 306 -20.13 -7.95 1.97
C VAL A 306 -20.03 -7.93 3.48
N GLY A 307 -20.21 -6.74 4.08
CA GLY A 307 -20.22 -6.54 5.52
C GLY A 307 -21.64 -6.43 6.10
N SER A 308 -21.82 -6.97 7.31
CA SER A 308 -23.08 -6.92 8.05
C SER A 308 -23.52 -5.48 8.42
N ALA A 309 -24.80 -5.32 8.77
CA ALA A 309 -25.38 -4.04 9.23
C ALA A 309 -24.93 -3.61 10.65
N ALA A 310 -24.12 -4.41 11.34
CA ALA A 310 -23.91 -4.27 12.78
C ALA A 310 -23.37 -2.88 13.18
N ILE A 311 -23.67 -2.46 14.41
CA ILE A 311 -23.22 -1.16 14.95
C ILE A 311 -21.69 -1.08 14.88
N GLY A 312 -21.15 -0.05 14.22
CA GLY A 312 -19.71 0.18 14.04
C GLY A 312 -19.27 0.10 12.57
N ALA A 313 -18.11 0.68 12.24
CA ALA A 313 -17.54 0.62 10.89
C ALA A 313 -16.76 -0.68 10.69
N HIS A 314 -17.00 -1.36 9.57
CA HIS A 314 -16.08 -2.35 9.02
C HIS A 314 -15.20 -1.65 7.99
N THR A 315 -13.90 -1.92 7.95
CA THR A 315 -13.01 -1.32 6.96
C THR A 315 -12.30 -2.38 6.15
N ILE A 316 -12.22 -2.22 4.83
CA ILE A 316 -11.36 -3.06 3.96
C ILE A 316 -10.18 -2.24 3.48
N ALA A 317 -8.97 -2.75 3.71
CA ALA A 317 -7.74 -2.12 3.26
C ALA A 317 -7.52 -2.33 1.75
N TYR A 318 -7.08 -1.29 1.04
CA TYR A 318 -6.80 -1.35 -0.40
C TYR A 318 -5.60 -0.48 -0.81
N ASP A 319 -5.01 -0.81 -1.96
CA ASP A 319 -4.10 0.04 -2.72
C ASP A 319 -4.70 0.29 -4.12
N ASN A 320 -4.42 1.44 -4.73
CA ASN A 320 -4.72 1.67 -6.13
C ASN A 320 -3.75 0.91 -7.03
N GLY A 321 -4.26 0.30 -8.10
CA GLY A 321 -3.47 -0.45 -9.07
C GLY A 321 -4.35 -1.16 -10.11
N THR A 322 -3.77 -2.03 -10.93
CA THR A 322 -4.46 -2.77 -12.02
C THR A 322 -5.66 -3.61 -11.57
N LEU A 323 -5.78 -3.89 -10.27
CA LEU A 323 -6.97 -4.44 -9.65
C LEU A 323 -7.87 -3.28 -9.25
N SER A 324 -8.64 -2.79 -10.21
CA SER A 324 -9.68 -1.80 -9.98
C SER A 324 -10.58 -2.30 -8.85
N VAL A 325 -10.55 -1.60 -7.71
CA VAL A 325 -11.64 -1.65 -6.75
C VAL A 325 -12.80 -0.96 -7.45
N ALA A 326 -13.56 -1.72 -8.25
CA ALA A 326 -14.77 -1.20 -8.84
C ALA A 326 -15.74 -0.96 -7.69
N SER A 327 -15.89 0.31 -7.36
CA SER A 327 -17.10 0.96 -6.87
C SER A 327 -18.10 0.06 -6.13
N THR A 328 -18.32 0.42 -4.87
CA THR A 328 -19.45 0.04 -4.04
C THR A 328 -20.75 -0.13 -4.84
N LEU A 329 -21.19 -1.38 -5.09
CA LEU A 329 -22.62 -1.62 -5.35
C LEU A 329 -23.28 -1.80 -4.00
N VAL A 330 -24.04 -0.79 -3.58
CA VAL A 330 -24.93 -0.91 -2.43
C VAL A 330 -26.02 -1.91 -2.81
N ASN A 331 -25.82 -3.17 -2.44
CA ASN A 331 -26.92 -4.12 -2.36
C ASN A 331 -27.14 -4.40 -0.89
N THR A 332 -28.29 -3.97 -0.39
CA THR A 332 -28.65 -4.13 1.01
C THR A 332 -28.65 -5.60 1.38
N TYR A 333 -28.07 -5.90 2.53
CA TYR A 333 -28.13 -7.21 3.18
C TYR A 333 -29.57 -7.49 3.62
N THR A 334 -30.46 -7.81 2.68
CA THR A 334 -31.68 -8.51 3.05
C THR A 334 -31.31 -9.97 3.10
N ASN A 335 -31.17 -10.49 4.32
CA ASN A 335 -31.14 -11.91 4.63
C ASN A 335 -31.99 -12.66 3.60
N SER A 336 -31.34 -13.41 2.71
CA SER A 336 -32.02 -14.32 1.80
C SER A 336 -31.68 -15.72 2.27
N PRO A 337 -32.70 -16.60 2.32
CA PRO A 337 -33.04 -17.49 3.43
C PRO A 337 -32.03 -18.58 3.80
#